data_AF-A0A5J4N7S9-F1
#
_entry.id   AF-A0A5J4N7S9-F1
#
_cell.length_a   1.000
_cell.length_b   1.000
_cell.length_c   1.000
_cell.angle_alpha   90.00
_cell.angle_beta   90.00
_cell.angle_gamma   90.00
#
_symmetry.space_group_name_H-M   'P 1'
#
loop_
_entity.id
_entity.type
_entity.pdbx_description
1 polymer ?
#
loop_
_entity_poly.entity_id
_entity_poly.type
_entity_poly.pdbx_seq_one_letter_code
_entity_poly.pdbx_strand_id
1 'polypeptide(L)'
;LTNEESRKNWEEYGNPDGPGVRFSIHHLAAHFGIALPKWMIQKENFYVVIGAYVLLFMLILPIGVGTWWYNTMKFSNNHVLLDTIRYLCGTFMRSPYMAMPRVIKVLSNAYEFNPSFNKEIVCRPSDNVELPPLIMKIPIFTIFRKAIVGSPSSVKARALIYAHLDRIPLSSKTLHLDQQYIIRNCPRLIDEMINSLLYVLAVAMDEAGSRHKTPQHLATIENCMHLVPMLIQSLSDNASPLLQLPHIGSSQLRHMVAKQVCAHLSFVSLISFVRLCTIM
;
A
#
# COMPACT_ATOMS: atom_id res chain seq x y z
N LEU A 1 -26.09 -62.59 51.56
CA LEU A 1 -26.13 -62.82 50.09
C LEU A 1 -27.23 -63.82 49.81
N THR A 2 -28.45 -63.32 49.62
CA THR A 2 -29.67 -64.16 49.66
C THR A 2 -30.58 -63.92 48.45
N ASN A 3 -30.03 -63.36 47.36
CA ASN A 3 -30.73 -63.11 46.10
C ASN A 3 -29.80 -63.50 44.93
N GLU A 4 -30.27 -64.32 43.98
CA GLU A 4 -29.43 -64.82 42.88
C GLU A 4 -28.94 -63.71 41.94
N GLU A 5 -29.75 -62.68 41.74
CA GLU A 5 -29.41 -61.51 40.89
C GLU A 5 -28.21 -60.74 41.46
N SER A 6 -28.19 -60.52 42.78
CA SER A 6 -27.08 -59.87 43.47
C SER A 6 -25.79 -60.72 43.46
N ARG A 7 -25.91 -62.05 43.43
CA ARG A 7 -24.74 -62.95 43.30
C ARG A 7 -24.16 -62.88 41.88
N LYS A 8 -25.01 -62.89 40.86
CA LYS A 8 -24.56 -62.76 39.46
C LYS A 8 -23.92 -61.40 39.21
N ASN A 9 -24.48 -60.32 39.78
CA ASN A 9 -23.87 -58.99 39.73
C ASN A 9 -22.53 -58.91 40.48
N TRP A 10 -22.38 -59.64 41.60
CA TRP A 10 -21.09 -59.75 42.30
C TRP A 10 -20.04 -60.51 41.47
N GLU A 11 -20.43 -61.61 40.83
CA GLU A 11 -19.53 -62.39 39.97
C GLU A 11 -19.12 -61.62 38.70
N GLU A 12 -20.01 -60.79 38.15
CA GLU A 12 -19.80 -60.12 36.86
C GLU A 12 -19.24 -58.69 37.00
N TYR A 13 -19.59 -57.95 38.08
CA TYR A 13 -19.21 -56.55 38.30
C TYR A 13 -18.51 -56.28 39.64
N GLY A 14 -18.37 -57.28 40.51
CA GLY A 14 -17.69 -57.13 41.81
C GLY A 14 -18.45 -56.35 42.88
N ASN A 15 -19.75 -56.08 42.69
CA ASN A 15 -20.64 -55.42 43.65
C ASN A 15 -22.09 -55.98 43.51
N PRO A 16 -22.82 -56.31 44.60
CA PRO A 16 -24.21 -56.78 44.52
C PRO A 16 -25.21 -55.82 43.85
N ASP A 17 -24.88 -54.52 43.74
CA ASP A 17 -25.81 -53.48 43.26
C ASP A 17 -25.91 -53.38 41.72
N GLY A 18 -25.22 -54.22 40.95
CA GLY A 18 -25.14 -54.11 39.49
C GLY A 18 -24.28 -52.90 39.06
N PRO A 19 -24.30 -52.46 37.78
CA PRO A 19 -23.50 -51.33 37.32
C PRO A 19 -23.98 -50.03 37.96
N GLY A 20 -23.55 -49.79 39.20
CA GLY A 20 -23.78 -48.56 39.92
C GLY A 20 -23.11 -47.41 39.16
N VAL A 21 -23.92 -46.41 38.81
CA VAL A 21 -23.54 -45.14 38.17
C VAL A 21 -22.75 -44.26 39.16
N ARG A 22 -21.75 -44.83 39.84
CA ARG A 22 -20.96 -44.17 40.86
C ARG A 22 -19.49 -44.49 40.69
N PHE A 23 -18.89 -43.73 39.78
CA PHE A 23 -17.63 -43.04 40.04
C PHE A 23 -16.48 -43.92 40.57
N SER A 24 -16.19 -45.00 39.86
CA SER A 24 -14.93 -45.72 40.02
C SER A 24 -13.92 -45.19 39.01
N ILE A 25 -13.00 -44.36 39.52
CA ILE A 25 -11.97 -43.56 38.81
C ILE A 25 -10.91 -44.43 38.11
N HIS A 26 -11.11 -45.75 37.97
CA HIS A 26 -10.16 -46.64 37.29
C HIS A 26 -10.78 -47.57 36.23
N HIS A 27 -12.10 -47.53 36.02
CA HIS A 27 -12.79 -48.32 34.97
C HIS A 27 -13.69 -47.50 34.04
N LEU A 28 -13.67 -46.17 34.12
CA LEU A 28 -13.78 -45.36 32.90
C LEU A 28 -12.42 -45.44 32.18
N ALA A 29 -12.09 -46.62 31.66
CA ALA A 29 -11.43 -46.65 30.37
C ALA A 29 -12.46 -46.02 29.43
N ALA A 30 -12.50 -44.69 29.44
CA ALA A 30 -13.33 -43.90 28.58
C ALA A 30 -13.03 -44.48 27.22
N HIS A 31 -14.02 -45.15 26.65
CA HIS A 31 -13.97 -45.63 25.29
C HIS A 31 -14.10 -44.37 24.42
N PHE A 32 -13.19 -43.41 24.60
CA PHE A 32 -12.79 -42.42 23.62
C PHE A 32 -12.17 -43.24 22.50
N GLY A 33 -13.05 -43.90 21.74
CA GLY A 33 -12.74 -44.34 20.40
C GLY A 33 -12.38 -43.07 19.66
N ILE A 34 -11.08 -42.84 19.52
CA ILE A 34 -10.57 -41.83 18.61
C ILE A 34 -11.21 -42.19 17.27
N ALA A 35 -12.08 -41.32 16.75
CA ALA A 35 -12.85 -41.56 15.53
C ALA A 35 -11.98 -41.57 14.25
N LEU A 36 -10.70 -41.92 14.38
CA LEU A 36 -9.76 -42.04 13.30
C LEU A 36 -9.95 -43.39 12.60
N PRO A 37 -9.98 -43.41 11.25
CA PRO A 37 -10.14 -44.63 10.50
C PRO A 37 -9.05 -45.67 10.83
N LYS A 38 -9.43 -46.94 10.97
CA LYS A 38 -8.51 -48.03 11.32
C LYS A 38 -7.35 -48.18 10.32
N TRP A 39 -7.54 -47.82 9.05
CA TRP A 39 -6.53 -47.92 7.99
C TRP A 39 -5.31 -46.99 8.19
N MET A 40 -5.47 -45.89 8.93
CA MET A 40 -4.39 -44.95 9.22
C MET A 40 -3.51 -45.40 10.40
N ILE A 41 -4.04 -46.26 11.27
CA ILE A 41 -3.40 -46.69 12.54
C ILE A 41 -2.84 -48.13 12.43
N GLN A 42 -3.15 -48.85 11.34
CA GLN A 42 -2.60 -50.18 11.08
C GLN A 42 -1.07 -50.15 10.92
N LYS A 43 -0.39 -51.17 11.49
CA LYS A 43 1.08 -51.26 11.53
C LYS A 43 1.75 -51.22 10.16
N GLU A 44 1.07 -51.66 9.10
CA GLU A 44 1.60 -51.64 7.73
C GLU A 44 1.78 -50.22 7.17
N ASN A 45 0.86 -49.30 7.47
CA ASN A 45 0.90 -47.92 6.94
C ASN A 45 1.53 -46.91 7.91
N PHE A 46 1.87 -47.35 9.13
CA PHE A 46 2.38 -46.48 10.20
C PHE A 46 3.61 -45.68 9.78
N TYR A 47 4.60 -46.32 9.13
CA TYR A 47 5.81 -45.64 8.65
C TYR A 47 5.52 -44.59 7.57
N VAL A 48 4.55 -44.85 6.69
CA VAL A 48 4.13 -43.91 5.64
C VAL A 48 3.44 -42.70 6.24
N VAL A 49 2.53 -42.91 7.19
CA VAL A 49 1.83 -41.82 7.90
C VAL A 49 2.84 -40.96 8.66
N ILE A 50 3.74 -41.57 9.43
CA ILE A 50 4.78 -40.82 10.16
C ILE A 50 5.72 -40.08 9.20
N GLY A 51 6.16 -40.73 8.12
CA GLY A 51 6.99 -40.09 7.09
C GLY A 51 6.32 -38.87 6.48
N ALA A 52 5.02 -38.95 6.19
CA ALA A 52 4.23 -37.83 5.70
C ALA A 52 4.13 -36.69 6.73
N TYR A 53 3.92 -37.01 8.02
CA TYR A 53 3.93 -36.02 9.10
C TYR A 53 5.29 -35.32 9.24
N VAL A 54 6.38 -36.09 9.24
CA VAL A 54 7.75 -35.53 9.30
C VAL A 54 8.01 -34.64 8.09
N LEU A 55 7.64 -35.06 6.87
CA LEU A 55 7.79 -34.26 5.66
C LEU A 55 6.95 -32.97 5.71
N LEU A 56 5.71 -33.05 6.17
CA LEU A 56 4.83 -31.90 6.33
C LEU A 56 5.42 -30.86 7.29
N PHE A 57 5.89 -31.30 8.46
CA PHE A 57 6.38 -30.40 9.50
C PHE A 57 7.84 -29.96 9.33
N MET A 58 8.70 -30.79 8.72
CA MET A 58 10.12 -30.47 8.52
C MET A 58 10.40 -29.78 7.19
N LEU A 59 9.54 -29.95 6.18
CA LEU A 59 9.78 -29.39 4.85
C LEU A 59 8.67 -28.42 4.42
N ILE A 60 7.42 -28.87 4.38
CA ILE A 60 6.32 -28.06 3.83
C ILE A 60 6.08 -26.82 4.71
N LEU A 61 6.00 -27.01 6.03
CA LEU A 61 5.74 -25.91 6.96
C LEU A 61 6.87 -24.88 6.98
N PRO A 62 8.17 -25.26 7.09
CA PRO A 62 9.26 -24.29 7.03
C PRO A 62 9.35 -23.55 5.69
N ILE A 63 9.09 -24.23 4.56
CA ILE A 63 9.08 -23.58 3.24
C ILE A 63 7.90 -22.61 3.12
N GLY A 64 6.71 -23.00 3.57
CA GLY A 64 5.51 -22.16 3.52
C GLY A 64 5.65 -20.91 4.37
N VAL A 65 6.02 -21.08 5.65
CA VAL A 65 6.26 -19.98 6.59
C VAL A 65 7.42 -19.11 6.12
N GLY A 66 8.52 -19.71 5.66
CA GLY A 66 9.66 -18.99 5.12
C GLY A 66 9.27 -18.12 3.92
N THR A 67 8.60 -18.70 2.93
CA THR A 67 8.16 -17.97 1.72
C THR A 67 7.20 -16.83 2.07
N TRP A 68 6.25 -17.06 2.98
CA TRP A 68 5.34 -16.03 3.46
C TRP A 68 6.07 -14.92 4.22
N TRP A 69 7.00 -15.27 5.11
CA TRP A 69 7.79 -14.34 5.89
C TRP A 69 8.66 -13.45 5.00
N TYR A 70 9.42 -14.04 4.07
CA TYR A 70 10.26 -13.28 3.14
C TYR A 70 9.42 -12.39 2.20
N ASN A 71 8.24 -12.85 1.79
CA ASN A 71 7.33 -12.02 1.00
C ASN A 71 6.69 -10.88 1.78
N THR A 72 6.52 -11.02 3.10
CA THR A 72 5.94 -9.98 3.96
C THR A 72 7.01 -8.98 4.39
N MET A 73 8.20 -9.45 4.76
CA MET A 73 9.30 -8.64 5.31
C MET A 73 9.88 -7.62 4.33
N LYS A 74 9.66 -7.79 3.02
CA LYS A 74 10.13 -6.84 1.99
C LYS A 74 9.31 -5.55 1.89
N PHE A 75 8.18 -5.48 2.58
CA PHE A 75 7.29 -4.31 2.59
C PHE A 75 7.30 -3.61 3.95
N SER A 76 7.14 -2.29 3.93
CA SER A 76 6.83 -1.47 5.10
C SER A 76 5.37 -1.64 5.53
N ASN A 77 5.02 -1.07 6.68
CA ASN A 77 3.66 -1.06 7.22
C ASN A 77 2.63 -0.49 6.23
N ASN A 78 3.05 0.46 5.39
CA ASN A 78 2.23 1.07 4.33
C ASN A 78 2.24 0.27 3.01
N HIS A 79 2.65 -1.00 3.05
CA HIS A 79 2.83 -1.87 1.88
C HIS A 79 3.76 -1.30 0.79
N VAL A 80 4.70 -0.42 1.16
CA VAL A 80 5.72 0.16 0.25
C VAL A 80 6.96 -0.73 0.28
N LEU A 81 7.65 -0.88 -0.86
CA LEU A 81 8.87 -1.68 -0.92
C LEU A 81 9.97 -1.02 -0.06
N LEU A 82 10.69 -1.81 0.76
CA LEU A 82 11.80 -1.28 1.55
C LEU A 82 12.91 -0.65 0.68
N ASP A 83 13.10 -1.14 -0.55
CA ASP A 83 14.04 -0.56 -1.50
C ASP A 83 13.62 0.85 -1.95
N THR A 84 12.31 1.10 -2.09
CA THR A 84 11.79 2.45 -2.36
C THR A 84 12.07 3.37 -1.20
N ILE A 85 11.83 2.92 0.04
CA ILE A 85 12.09 3.73 1.24
C ILE A 85 13.58 4.08 1.35
N ARG A 86 14.48 3.11 1.10
CA ARG A 86 15.93 3.38 1.05
C ARG A 86 16.28 4.43 0.00
N TYR A 87 15.69 4.34 -1.19
CA TYR A 87 15.87 5.33 -2.25
C TYR A 87 15.35 6.72 -1.82
N LEU A 88 14.17 6.80 -1.22
CA LEU A 88 13.57 8.03 -0.72
C LEU A 88 14.46 8.68 0.34
N CYS A 89 14.82 7.93 1.39
CA CYS A 89 15.70 8.41 2.47
C CYS A 89 17.04 8.91 1.91
N GLY A 90 17.72 8.13 1.05
CA GLY A 90 18.99 8.55 0.46
C GLY A 90 18.88 9.80 -0.41
N THR A 91 17.76 9.98 -1.11
CA THR A 91 17.51 11.17 -1.93
C THR A 91 17.21 12.40 -1.07
N PHE A 92 16.42 12.24 0.01
CA PHE A 92 16.10 13.32 0.94
C PHE A 92 17.29 13.77 1.78
N MET A 93 18.16 12.84 2.21
CA MET A 93 19.40 13.17 2.90
C MET A 93 20.34 14.01 2.02
N ARG A 94 20.46 13.67 0.73
CA ARG A 94 21.34 14.38 -0.21
C ARG A 94 20.81 15.75 -0.63
N SER A 95 19.50 15.96 -0.55
CA SER A 95 18.85 17.17 -1.06
C SER A 95 17.71 17.58 -0.13
N PRO A 96 18.00 18.37 0.92
CA PRO A 96 17.04 18.67 1.97
C PRO A 96 15.90 19.58 1.47
N TYR A 97 16.19 20.48 0.52
CA TYR A 97 15.20 21.31 -0.17
C TYR A 97 14.86 20.75 -1.56
N MET A 98 13.57 20.49 -1.78
CA MET A 98 13.04 20.10 -3.09
C MET A 98 11.78 20.90 -3.43
N ALA A 99 11.82 21.60 -4.56
CA ALA A 99 10.63 22.19 -5.17
C ALA A 99 9.71 21.12 -5.78
N MET A 100 8.43 21.45 -6.01
CA MET A 100 7.39 20.53 -6.48
C MET A 100 7.81 19.66 -7.68
N PRO A 101 8.46 20.18 -8.75
CA PRO A 101 8.85 19.33 -9.88
C PRO A 101 9.88 18.26 -9.52
N ARG A 102 10.74 18.54 -8.53
CA ARG A 102 11.71 17.58 -8.00
C ARG A 102 11.03 16.54 -7.11
N VAL A 103 10.05 16.94 -6.30
CA VAL A 103 9.22 16.00 -5.52
C VAL A 103 8.51 15.01 -6.44
N ILE A 104 7.83 15.49 -7.49
CA ILE A 104 7.19 14.62 -8.50
C ILE A 104 8.22 13.71 -9.18
N LYS A 105 9.42 14.22 -9.47
CA LYS A 105 10.50 13.41 -10.05
C LYS A 105 10.92 12.26 -9.12
N VAL A 106 11.07 12.52 -7.82
CA VAL A 106 11.42 11.52 -6.82
C VAL A 106 10.30 10.49 -6.67
N LEU A 107 9.04 10.94 -6.58
CA LEU A 107 7.86 10.05 -6.55
C LEU A 107 7.81 9.12 -7.77
N SER A 108 8.07 9.67 -8.96
CA SER A 108 8.06 8.89 -10.21
C SER A 108 9.21 7.87 -10.31
N ASN A 109 10.25 8.02 -9.49
CA ASN A 109 11.40 7.11 -9.45
C ASN A 109 11.19 5.91 -8.50
N ALA A 110 10.05 5.85 -7.80
CA ALA A 110 9.73 4.76 -6.88
C ALA A 110 9.80 3.38 -7.59
N TYR A 111 10.34 2.36 -6.90
CA TYR A 111 10.51 1.03 -7.49
C TYR A 111 9.19 0.31 -7.75
N GLU A 112 8.10 0.75 -7.12
CA GLU A 112 6.72 0.33 -7.38
C GLU A 112 6.26 0.66 -8.80
N PHE A 113 6.95 1.59 -9.48
CA PHE A 113 6.74 1.94 -10.88
C PHE A 113 7.76 1.31 -11.82
N ASN A 114 8.60 0.39 -11.32
CA ASN A 114 9.60 -0.33 -12.11
C ASN A 114 9.16 -1.78 -12.35
N PRO A 115 9.09 -2.24 -13.62
CA PRO A 115 8.69 -3.61 -13.96
C PRO A 115 9.63 -4.68 -13.38
N SER A 116 10.90 -4.34 -13.11
CA SER A 116 11.85 -5.27 -12.50
C SER A 116 11.49 -5.63 -11.06
N PHE A 117 10.79 -4.74 -10.34
CA PHE A 117 10.41 -4.92 -8.94
C PHE A 117 8.93 -5.24 -8.78
N ASN A 118 8.09 -4.74 -9.70
CA ASN A 118 6.65 -4.93 -9.69
C ASN A 118 6.15 -5.49 -11.04
N LYS A 119 5.70 -6.75 -11.02
CA LYS A 119 5.20 -7.46 -12.21
C LYS A 119 3.85 -6.95 -12.70
N GLU A 120 3.13 -6.15 -11.92
CA GLU A 120 1.85 -5.55 -12.34
C GLU A 120 2.05 -4.48 -13.42
N ILE A 121 3.26 -3.96 -13.57
CA ILE A 121 3.59 -2.96 -14.58
C ILE A 121 3.95 -3.64 -15.88
N VAL A 122 3.19 -3.31 -16.91
CA VAL A 122 3.42 -3.80 -18.25
C VAL A 122 4.10 -2.72 -19.08
N CYS A 123 5.26 -3.04 -19.65
CA CYS A 123 5.90 -2.23 -20.68
C CYS A 123 5.43 -2.72 -22.04
N ARG A 124 4.76 -1.85 -22.80
CA ARG A 124 4.22 -2.19 -24.12
C ARG A 124 5.07 -1.53 -25.21
N PRO A 125 5.23 -2.13 -26.40
CA PRO A 125 5.92 -1.47 -27.51
C PRO A 125 5.18 -0.20 -27.99
N SER A 126 3.86 -0.12 -27.76
CA SER A 126 3.05 1.09 -28.02
C SER A 126 3.52 2.30 -27.21
N ASP A 127 4.12 2.09 -26.03
CA ASP A 127 4.58 3.18 -25.17
C ASP A 127 5.68 3.99 -25.85
N ASN A 128 6.51 3.35 -26.68
CA ASN A 128 7.59 4.02 -27.41
C ASN A 128 7.07 4.98 -28.49
N VAL A 129 5.82 4.82 -28.92
CA VAL A 129 5.17 5.66 -29.94
C VAL A 129 4.30 6.74 -29.27
N GLU A 130 3.55 6.39 -28.22
CA GLU A 130 2.62 7.30 -27.56
C GLU A 130 3.30 8.26 -26.56
N LEU A 131 4.39 7.84 -25.93
CA LEU A 131 5.04 8.62 -24.87
C LEU A 131 5.86 9.83 -25.37
N PRO A 132 6.67 9.74 -26.45
CA PRO A 132 7.41 10.90 -26.96
C PRO A 132 6.56 12.13 -27.30
N PRO A 133 5.43 12.01 -28.03
CA PRO A 133 4.59 13.17 -28.33
C PRO A 133 3.92 13.74 -27.07
N LEU A 134 3.64 12.91 -26.05
CA LEU A 134 3.14 13.36 -24.76
C LEU A 134 4.20 14.20 -24.02
N ILE A 135 5.43 13.70 -23.96
CA ILE A 135 6.56 14.41 -23.31
C ILE A 135 6.79 15.78 -23.95
N MET A 136 6.66 15.90 -25.27
CA MET A 136 6.80 17.17 -25.98
C MET A 136 5.69 18.18 -25.66
N LYS A 137 4.48 17.71 -25.31
CA LYS A 137 3.35 18.59 -24.95
C LYS A 137 3.49 19.18 -23.55
N ILE A 138 4.21 18.51 -22.66
CA ILE A 138 4.30 18.89 -21.24
C ILE A 138 5.47 19.89 -21.05
N PRO A 139 5.20 21.13 -20.60
CA PRO A 139 6.22 22.19 -20.50
C PRO A 139 7.43 21.85 -19.62
N ILE A 140 7.24 21.05 -18.56
CA ILE A 140 8.34 20.73 -17.64
C ILE A 140 9.47 19.93 -18.31
N PHE A 141 9.14 19.08 -19.28
CA PHE A 141 10.12 18.26 -19.98
C PHE A 141 10.86 19.05 -21.06
N THR A 142 10.20 20.04 -21.67
CA THR A 142 10.84 20.93 -22.65
C THR A 142 11.78 21.91 -21.97
N ILE A 143 11.41 22.43 -20.79
CA ILE A 143 12.22 23.38 -20.02
C ILE A 143 13.39 22.67 -19.32
N PHE A 144 13.15 21.49 -18.72
CA PHE A 144 14.16 20.76 -17.96
C PHE A 144 14.49 19.42 -18.61
N ARG A 145 15.56 19.36 -19.43
CA ARG A 145 16.04 18.07 -19.98
C ARG A 145 16.38 17.03 -18.89
N LYS A 146 16.77 17.47 -17.69
CA LYS A 146 16.97 16.61 -16.51
C LYS A 146 15.70 15.89 -16.05
N ALA A 147 14.52 16.32 -16.50
CA ALA A 147 13.25 15.64 -16.28
C ALA A 147 13.07 14.39 -17.16
N ILE A 148 13.90 14.17 -18.18
CA ILE A 148 13.90 12.93 -19.00
C ILE A 148 14.91 11.90 -18.43
N VAL A 149 15.72 12.28 -17.43
CA VAL A 149 16.70 11.38 -16.84
C VAL A 149 16.03 10.42 -15.86
N GLY A 150 16.24 9.11 -16.06
CA GLY A 150 15.74 8.03 -15.22
C GLY A 150 15.62 6.72 -15.99
N SER A 151 15.08 5.68 -15.35
CA SER A 151 14.65 4.47 -16.06
C SER A 151 13.46 4.80 -16.98
N PRO A 152 13.27 4.08 -18.10
CA PRO A 152 12.15 4.33 -19.01
C PRO A 152 10.79 4.32 -18.32
N SER A 153 10.58 3.37 -17.40
CA SER A 153 9.34 3.26 -16.62
C SER A 153 9.12 4.44 -15.67
N SER A 154 10.20 5.00 -15.10
CA SER A 154 10.11 6.18 -14.26
C SER A 154 9.78 7.44 -15.06
N VAL A 155 10.36 7.60 -16.26
CA VAL A 155 10.04 8.71 -17.17
C VAL A 155 8.59 8.60 -17.64
N LYS A 156 8.14 7.38 -17.95
CA LYS A 156 6.73 7.08 -18.23
C LYS A 156 5.83 7.50 -17.05
N ALA A 157 6.14 7.06 -15.84
CA ALA A 157 5.34 7.40 -14.65
C ALA A 157 5.26 8.92 -14.44
N ARG A 158 6.39 9.61 -14.59
CA ARG A 158 6.46 11.08 -14.49
C ARG A 158 5.59 11.78 -15.52
N ALA A 159 5.70 11.36 -16.79
CA ALA A 159 4.91 11.94 -17.87
C ALA A 159 3.41 11.71 -17.65
N LEU A 160 3.02 10.54 -17.15
CA LEU A 160 1.61 10.23 -16.85
C LEU A 160 1.08 11.02 -15.65
N ILE A 161 1.90 11.25 -14.61
CA ILE A 161 1.55 12.15 -13.50
C ILE A 161 1.33 13.57 -14.01
N TYR A 162 2.25 14.13 -14.80
CA TYR A 162 2.06 15.47 -15.36
C TYR A 162 0.87 15.55 -16.31
N ALA A 163 0.67 14.54 -17.15
CA ALA A 163 -0.51 14.46 -18.02
C ALA A 163 -1.82 14.46 -17.21
N HIS A 164 -1.82 13.83 -16.02
CA HIS A 164 -2.96 13.86 -15.10
C HIS A 164 -3.15 15.25 -14.49
N LEU A 165 -2.08 15.91 -14.03
CA LEU A 165 -2.15 17.25 -13.45
C LEU A 165 -2.59 18.32 -14.46
N ASP A 166 -2.22 18.16 -15.74
CA ASP A 166 -2.57 19.07 -16.83
C ASP A 166 -3.87 18.67 -17.56
N ARG A 167 -4.57 17.62 -17.10
CA ARG A 167 -5.82 17.10 -17.68
C ARG A 167 -5.72 16.78 -19.18
N ILE A 168 -4.56 16.26 -19.61
CA ILE A 168 -4.32 15.88 -21.01
C ILE A 168 -5.03 14.55 -21.29
N PRO A 169 -5.92 14.46 -22.30
CA PRO A 169 -6.58 13.20 -22.63
C PRO A 169 -5.58 12.18 -23.20
N LEU A 170 -5.65 10.95 -22.69
CA LEU A 170 -4.81 9.82 -23.10
C LEU A 170 -5.65 8.74 -23.79
N SER A 171 -4.99 7.85 -24.53
CA SER A 171 -5.63 6.69 -25.14
C SER A 171 -6.23 5.77 -24.05
N SER A 172 -7.55 5.55 -24.11
CA SER A 172 -8.31 4.84 -23.07
C SER A 172 -7.90 3.37 -22.87
N LYS A 173 -7.33 2.73 -23.90
CA LYS A 173 -6.98 1.29 -23.90
C LYS A 173 -5.52 1.00 -23.52
N THR A 174 -4.65 2.01 -23.56
CA THR A 174 -3.21 1.87 -23.35
C THR A 174 -2.77 2.72 -22.16
N LEU A 175 -2.30 3.95 -22.39
CA LEU A 175 -1.68 4.80 -21.37
C LEU A 175 -2.63 5.21 -20.23
N HIS A 176 -3.94 5.29 -20.49
CA HIS A 176 -4.90 5.67 -19.44
C HIS A 176 -4.98 4.63 -18.31
N LEU A 177 -4.85 3.33 -18.63
CA LEU A 177 -4.85 2.28 -17.61
C LEU A 177 -3.62 2.39 -16.70
N ASP A 178 -2.47 2.68 -17.30
CA ASP A 178 -1.22 2.85 -16.56
C ASP A 178 -1.27 4.13 -15.71
N GLN A 179 -1.86 5.21 -16.24
CA GLN A 179 -2.07 6.43 -15.48
C GLN A 179 -2.97 6.17 -14.27
N GLN A 180 -4.09 5.47 -14.43
CA GLN A 180 -4.97 5.12 -13.31
C GLN A 180 -4.24 4.30 -12.24
N TYR A 181 -3.43 3.31 -12.66
CA TYR A 181 -2.62 2.51 -11.74
C TYR A 181 -1.63 3.38 -10.94
N ILE A 182 -0.91 4.28 -11.62
CA ILE A 182 0.06 5.17 -10.98
C ILE A 182 -0.64 6.11 -10.00
N ILE A 183 -1.68 6.81 -10.44
CA ILE A 183 -2.40 7.80 -9.62
C ILE A 183 -3.04 7.14 -8.40
N ARG A 184 -3.57 5.91 -8.53
CA ARG A 184 -4.10 5.15 -7.39
C ARG A 184 -3.05 4.85 -6.33
N ASN A 185 -1.81 4.61 -6.74
CA ASN A 185 -0.70 4.28 -5.83
C ASN A 185 0.01 5.51 -5.26
N CYS A 186 -0.14 6.69 -5.89
CA CYS A 186 0.56 7.91 -5.47
C CYS A 186 0.28 8.33 -4.02
N PRO A 187 -0.97 8.38 -3.49
CA PRO A 187 -1.22 8.81 -2.12
C PRO A 187 -0.44 7.99 -1.09
N ARG A 188 -0.49 6.66 -1.24
CA ARG A 188 0.24 5.71 -0.39
C ARG A 188 1.75 5.92 -0.43
N LEU A 189 2.31 6.20 -1.61
CA LEU A 189 3.73 6.50 -1.76
C LEU A 189 4.12 7.86 -1.18
N ILE A 190 3.23 8.86 -1.29
CA ILE A 190 3.45 10.20 -0.72
C ILE A 190 3.42 10.15 0.80
N ASP A 191 2.53 9.36 1.40
CA ASP A 191 2.52 9.13 2.86
C ASP A 191 3.88 8.57 3.32
N GLU A 192 4.44 7.61 2.58
CA GLU A 192 5.76 7.07 2.90
C GLU A 192 6.90 8.04 2.61
N MET A 193 6.78 8.91 1.61
CA MET A 193 7.71 10.02 1.39
C MET A 193 7.73 10.98 2.58
N ILE A 194 6.56 11.31 3.15
CA ILE A 194 6.43 12.15 4.34
C ILE A 194 7.07 11.44 5.54
N ASN A 195 6.77 10.15 5.78
CA ASN A 195 7.40 9.37 6.85
C ASN A 195 8.93 9.32 6.71
N SER A 196 9.43 9.10 5.49
CA SER A 196 10.87 9.10 5.20
C SER A 196 11.51 10.47 5.45
N LEU A 197 10.82 11.55 5.07
CA LEU A 197 11.27 12.92 5.34
C LEU A 197 11.29 13.23 6.84
N LEU A 198 10.29 12.79 7.60
CA LEU A 198 10.23 12.95 9.06
C LEU A 198 11.36 12.19 9.75
N TYR A 199 11.68 10.99 9.28
CA TYR A 199 12.83 10.22 9.75
C TYR A 199 14.15 10.95 9.47
N VAL A 200 14.38 11.40 8.23
CA VAL A 200 15.59 12.16 7.86
C VAL A 200 15.70 13.46 8.64
N LEU A 201 14.58 14.14 8.86
CA LEU A 201 14.51 15.32 9.70
C LEU A 201 14.95 15.01 11.14
N ALA A 202 14.44 13.94 11.75
CA ALA A 202 14.83 13.55 13.11
C ALA A 202 16.34 13.28 13.21
N VAL A 203 16.91 12.55 12.25
CA VAL A 203 18.37 12.28 12.19
C VAL A 203 19.16 13.58 12.03
N ALA A 204 18.75 14.47 11.12
CA ALA A 204 19.43 15.74 10.90
C ALA A 204 19.37 16.67 12.13
N MET A 205 18.28 16.62 12.89
CA MET A 205 18.12 17.38 14.14
C MET A 205 19.00 16.85 15.26
N ASP A 206 19.20 15.52 15.35
CA ASP A 206 20.10 14.88 16.31
C ASP A 206 21.58 15.22 16.00
N GLU A 207 21.98 15.15 14.73
CA GLU A 207 23.34 15.48 14.28
C GLU A 207 23.71 16.97 14.42
N ALA A 208 22.74 17.87 14.27
CA ALA A 208 23.01 19.31 14.24
C ALA A 208 23.36 19.91 15.61
N GLY A 209 23.00 19.24 16.71
CA GLY A 209 23.01 19.84 18.04
C GLY A 209 22.19 21.14 18.10
N SER A 210 22.21 21.87 19.22
CA SER A 210 21.39 23.07 19.51
C SER A 210 21.49 24.29 18.55
N ARG A 211 22.03 24.13 17.34
CA ARG A 211 22.09 25.17 16.29
C ARG A 211 20.75 25.21 15.54
N HIS A 212 20.00 26.27 15.80
CA HIS A 212 18.69 26.63 15.25
C HIS A 212 18.64 26.86 13.71
N LYS A 213 19.34 26.06 12.89
CA LYS A 213 19.08 26.09 11.45
C LYS A 213 17.80 25.33 11.20
N THR A 214 16.77 26.06 10.79
CA THR A 214 15.51 25.47 10.33
C THR A 214 15.83 24.39 9.29
N PRO A 215 15.28 23.18 9.46
CA PRO A 215 15.58 22.08 8.57
C PRO A 215 14.91 22.39 7.24
N GLN A 216 15.71 22.59 6.20
CA GLN A 216 15.25 22.83 4.82
C GLN A 216 14.29 21.74 4.30
N HIS A 217 14.21 20.61 5.03
CA HIS A 217 13.23 19.53 4.88
C HIS A 217 11.78 19.96 5.07
N LEU A 218 11.47 20.99 5.87
CA LEU A 218 10.08 21.40 6.13
C LEU A 218 9.37 21.86 4.85
N ALA A 219 10.04 22.65 4.01
CA ALA A 219 9.50 23.07 2.72
C ALA A 219 9.26 21.88 1.78
N THR A 220 10.09 20.84 1.86
CA THR A 220 9.89 19.61 1.08
C THR A 220 8.69 18.81 1.60
N ILE A 221 8.50 18.74 2.92
CA ILE A 221 7.33 18.11 3.55
C ILE A 221 6.05 18.83 3.14
N GLU A 222 6.05 20.16 3.19
CA GLU A 222 4.93 21.00 2.73
C GLU A 222 4.60 20.73 1.24
N ASN A 223 5.59 20.68 0.36
CA ASN A 223 5.39 20.31 -1.04
C ASN A 223 4.82 18.89 -1.21
N CYS A 224 5.27 17.91 -0.43
CA CYS A 224 4.69 16.57 -0.44
C CYS A 224 3.21 16.58 0.00
N MET A 225 2.87 17.36 1.04
CA MET A 225 1.50 17.50 1.52
C MET A 225 0.59 18.18 0.48
N HIS A 226 1.10 19.16 -0.26
CA HIS A 226 0.36 19.80 -1.37
C HIS A 226 0.19 18.90 -2.60
N LEU A 227 1.07 17.92 -2.81
CA LEU A 227 0.98 17.03 -3.95
C LEU A 227 -0.26 16.10 -3.90
N VAL A 228 -0.70 15.68 -2.71
CA VAL A 228 -1.91 14.84 -2.56
C VAL A 228 -3.17 15.53 -3.11
N PRO A 229 -3.56 16.74 -2.64
CA PRO A 229 -4.72 17.44 -3.20
C PRO A 229 -4.53 17.82 -4.66
N MET A 230 -3.31 18.11 -5.13
CA MET A 230 -3.02 18.33 -6.56
C MET A 230 -3.37 17.10 -7.41
N LEU A 231 -3.01 15.90 -6.95
CA LEU A 231 -3.31 14.65 -7.64
C LEU A 231 -4.81 14.33 -7.59
N ILE A 232 -5.46 14.51 -6.44
CA ILE A 232 -6.90 14.24 -6.27
C ILE A 232 -7.72 15.19 -7.15
N GLN A 233 -7.39 16.48 -7.16
CA GLN A 233 -8.11 17.50 -7.92
C GLN A 233 -7.65 17.61 -9.38
N SER A 234 -6.58 16.90 -9.75
CA SER A 234 -5.97 16.94 -11.08
C SER A 234 -5.64 18.40 -11.47
N LEU A 235 -4.76 19.02 -10.68
CA LEU A 235 -4.34 20.42 -10.83
C LEU A 235 -2.83 20.57 -10.71
N SER A 236 -2.24 21.34 -11.63
CA SER A 236 -0.84 21.76 -11.55
C SER A 236 -0.60 22.72 -10.37
N ASP A 237 0.65 22.82 -9.91
CA ASP A 237 1.09 23.66 -8.78
C ASP A 237 0.65 25.14 -8.91
N ASN A 238 0.75 25.69 -10.13
CA ASN A 238 0.42 27.09 -10.42
C ASN A 238 -1.05 27.31 -10.85
N ALA A 239 -1.90 26.29 -10.76
CA ALA A 239 -3.29 26.40 -11.19
C ALA A 239 -4.14 27.15 -10.15
N SER A 240 -5.13 27.91 -10.62
CA SER A 240 -6.12 28.53 -9.74
C SER A 240 -6.95 27.46 -9.02
N PRO A 241 -7.22 27.59 -7.71
CA PRO A 241 -8.05 26.65 -6.96
C PRO A 241 -9.50 26.60 -7.47
N LEU A 242 -9.96 27.60 -8.23
CA LEU A 242 -11.29 27.58 -8.83
C LEU A 242 -11.46 26.50 -9.90
N LEU A 243 -10.36 25.99 -10.47
CA LEU A 243 -10.40 24.88 -11.43
C LEU A 243 -10.72 23.52 -10.76
N GLN A 244 -10.86 23.47 -9.43
CA GLN A 244 -11.41 22.33 -8.70
C GLN A 244 -12.91 22.12 -8.98
N LEU A 245 -13.62 23.19 -9.37
CA LEU A 245 -15.06 23.13 -9.59
C LEU A 245 -15.40 22.47 -10.92
N PRO A 246 -16.46 21.64 -10.97
CA PRO A 246 -16.92 21.06 -12.22
C PRO A 246 -17.38 22.17 -13.19
N HIS A 247 -17.17 21.92 -14.49
CA HIS A 247 -17.54 22.84 -15.59
C HIS A 247 -16.79 24.18 -15.66
N ILE A 248 -15.85 24.47 -14.75
CA ILE A 248 -14.98 25.65 -14.86
C ILE A 248 -13.72 25.30 -15.66
N GLY A 249 -13.68 25.78 -16.90
CA GLY A 249 -12.51 25.69 -17.78
C GLY A 249 -11.65 26.95 -17.78
N SER A 250 -10.51 26.88 -18.48
CA SER A 250 -9.55 27.99 -18.58
C SER A 250 -10.15 29.28 -19.20
N SER A 251 -11.14 29.16 -20.09
CA SER A 251 -11.84 30.31 -20.69
C SER A 251 -12.70 31.06 -19.68
N GLN A 252 -13.47 30.32 -18.88
CA GLN A 252 -14.33 30.89 -17.83
C GLN A 252 -13.49 31.53 -16.73
N LEU A 253 -12.38 30.88 -16.36
CA LEU A 253 -11.44 31.43 -15.39
C LEU A 253 -10.88 32.79 -15.83
N ARG A 254 -10.48 32.94 -17.10
CA ARG A 254 -10.00 34.22 -17.65
C ARG A 254 -11.06 35.33 -17.52
N HIS A 255 -12.31 35.00 -17.80
CA HIS A 255 -13.42 35.95 -17.66
C HIS A 255 -13.68 36.36 -16.20
N MET A 256 -13.56 35.42 -15.25
CA MET A 256 -13.71 35.70 -13.82
C MET A 256 -12.57 36.54 -13.24
N VAL A 257 -11.33 36.25 -13.65
CA VAL A 257 -10.13 37.02 -13.26
C VAL A 257 -10.21 38.44 -13.81
N ALA A 258 -10.62 38.61 -15.08
CA ALA A 258 -10.78 39.92 -15.72
C ALA A 258 -11.81 40.82 -15.02
N LYS A 259 -12.84 40.22 -14.38
CA LYS A 259 -13.84 40.94 -13.59
C LYS A 259 -13.41 41.23 -12.13
N GLN A 260 -12.13 41.03 -11.78
CA GLN A 260 -11.56 41.19 -10.43
C GLN A 260 -12.25 40.37 -9.32
N VAL A 261 -13.07 39.39 -9.65
CA VAL A 261 -13.72 38.51 -8.67
C VAL A 261 -12.66 37.62 -7.97
N CYS A 262 -11.50 37.40 -8.59
CA CYS A 262 -10.49 36.44 -8.10
C CYS A 262 -9.51 36.94 -7.04
N ALA A 263 -9.42 38.24 -6.74
CA ALA A 263 -8.35 38.76 -5.87
C ALA A 263 -8.45 38.29 -4.40
N HIS A 264 -9.64 37.85 -3.97
CA HIS A 264 -9.92 37.54 -2.55
C HIS A 264 -10.57 36.16 -2.32
N LEU A 265 -10.64 35.32 -3.36
CA LEU A 265 -11.28 34.01 -3.33
C LEU A 265 -10.25 32.88 -3.29
N SER A 266 -9.54 32.78 -2.16
CA SER A 266 -9.20 31.45 -1.63
C SER A 266 -10.52 30.71 -1.37
N PHE A 267 -10.54 29.40 -1.62
CA PHE A 267 -11.72 28.51 -1.64
C PHE A 267 -12.75 28.74 -0.51
N VAL A 268 -12.29 29.24 0.66
CA VAL A 268 -13.08 29.66 1.83
C VAL A 268 -14.13 30.74 1.51
N SER A 269 -13.81 31.74 0.70
CA SER A 269 -14.74 32.83 0.35
C SER A 269 -15.89 32.36 -0.56
N LEU A 270 -15.66 31.31 -1.36
CA LEU A 270 -16.70 30.76 -2.25
C LEU A 270 -17.71 29.92 -1.47
N ILE A 271 -17.27 29.17 -0.45
CA ILE A 271 -18.16 28.41 0.43
C ILE A 271 -19.09 29.35 1.20
N SER A 272 -18.59 30.51 1.65
CA SER A 272 -19.42 31.56 2.25
C SER A 272 -20.43 32.15 1.26
N PHE A 273 -20.06 32.29 -0.02
CA PHE A 273 -20.96 32.80 -1.08
C PHE A 273 -22.06 31.78 -1.44
N VAL A 274 -21.72 30.50 -1.55
CA VAL A 274 -22.72 29.43 -1.81
C VAL A 274 -23.68 29.29 -0.63
N ARG A 275 -23.20 29.39 0.62
CA ARG A 275 -24.09 29.46 1.80
C ARG A 275 -25.02 30.67 1.78
N LEU A 276 -24.59 31.82 1.26
CA LEU A 276 -25.44 33.00 1.14
C LEU A 276 -26.55 32.80 0.08
N CYS A 277 -26.24 32.14 -1.03
CA CYS A 277 -27.22 31.84 -2.09
C CYS A 277 -28.21 30.72 -1.74
N THR A 278 -27.92 29.84 -0.77
CA THR A 278 -28.90 28.85 -0.28
C THR A 278 -29.84 29.43 0.80
N ILE A 279 -29.57 30.64 1.29
CA ILE A 279 -30.36 31.30 2.34
C ILE A 279 -31.29 32.40 1.74
N MET A 280 -31.21 32.67 0.44
CA MET A 280 -32.18 33.49 -0.31
C MET A 280 -33.10 32.60 -1.15
#